data_AF-B8IKR7-F1
#
_entry.id   AF-B8IKR7-F1
#
_cell.length_a   1.000
_cell.length_b   1.000
_cell.length_c   1.000
_cell.angle_alpha   90.00
_cell.angle_beta   90.00
_cell.angle_gamma   90.00
#
_symmetry.space_group_name_H-M   'P 1'
#
loop_
_entity.id
_entity.type
_entity.pdbx_description
1 polymer ?
#
loop_
_entity_poly.entity_id
_entity_poly.type
_entity_poly.pdbx_seq_one_letter_code
_entity_poly.pdbx_strand_id
1 'polypeptide(L)'
;MTSLTATPFPTALFTADEAGPSRDLRTVEEARRFVERERLPVVRSGVHWLDVYNRLTLAQATKAAADIEAARAALAEAFRREAADRVHLAA
;
A
#
# COMPACT_ATOMS: atom_id res chain seq x y z
N MET A 1 -18.64 -3.95 -20.08
CA MET A 1 -17.79 -4.24 -18.90
C MET A 1 -16.34 -4.05 -19.32
N THR A 2 -15.77 -2.87 -19.10
CA THR A 2 -14.35 -2.62 -19.35
C THR A 2 -13.56 -3.36 -18.28
N SER A 3 -12.93 -4.48 -18.65
CA SER A 3 -11.90 -5.11 -17.81
C SER A 3 -10.80 -4.07 -17.60
N LEU A 4 -10.79 -3.45 -16.41
CA LEU A 4 -9.64 -2.67 -15.96
C LEU A 4 -8.48 -3.65 -15.84
N THR A 5 -7.58 -3.64 -16.83
CA THR A 5 -6.35 -4.42 -16.80
C THR A 5 -5.63 -4.08 -15.51
N ALA A 6 -5.48 -5.06 -14.62
CA ALA A 6 -4.80 -4.86 -13.34
C ALA A 6 -3.35 -4.43 -13.60
N THR A 7 -2.88 -3.44 -12.85
CA THR A 7 -1.57 -2.82 -13.04
C THR A 7 -0.58 -3.51 -12.10
N PRO A 8 0.30 -4.40 -12.59
CA PRO A 8 1.18 -5.16 -11.72
C PRO A 8 2.29 -4.28 -11.14
N PHE A 9 2.72 -4.59 -9.92
CA PHE A 9 3.99 -4.08 -9.41
C PHE A 9 5.18 -4.83 -10.06
N PRO A 10 6.32 -4.15 -10.30
CA PRO A 10 7.55 -4.80 -10.77
C PRO A 10 8.08 -5.89 -9.84
N THR A 11 7.79 -5.77 -8.54
CA THR A 11 8.00 -6.83 -7.56
C THR A 11 6.83 -6.78 -6.58
N ALA A 12 6.29 -7.95 -6.27
CA ALA A 12 5.23 -8.07 -5.29
C ALA A 12 5.67 -7.53 -3.92
N LEU A 13 4.73 -6.92 -3.21
CA LEU A 13 4.95 -6.47 -1.83
C LEU A 13 4.33 -7.48 -0.87
N PHE A 14 5.17 -8.00 0.01
CA PHE A 14 4.76 -8.90 1.09
C PHE A 14 4.47 -8.06 2.33
N THR A 15 3.24 -8.13 2.82
CA THR A 15 2.91 -7.61 4.16
C THR A 15 3.16 -8.74 5.16
N ALA A 16 4.20 -8.67 5.98
CA ALA A 16 4.31 -9.56 7.13
C ALA A 16 3.56 -8.90 8.30
N ASP A 17 2.33 -9.32 8.57
CA ASP A 17 1.75 -9.13 9.90
C ASP A 17 1.99 -10.45 10.66
N GLU A 18 2.67 -10.41 11.81
CA GLU A 18 2.79 -11.60 12.68
C GLU A 18 1.43 -12.02 13.27
N ALA A 19 0.39 -11.17 13.15
CA ALA A 19 -0.95 -11.40 13.68
C ALA A 19 -2.04 -11.61 12.58
N GLY A 20 -1.67 -11.73 11.30
CA GLY A 20 -2.65 -11.82 10.21
C GLY A 20 -2.10 -12.40 8.91
N PRO A 21 -2.95 -12.79 7.96
CA PRO A 21 -2.52 -13.43 6.72
C PRO A 21 -1.61 -12.48 5.94
N SER A 22 -0.40 -12.93 5.63
CA SER A 22 0.51 -12.21 4.75
C SER A 22 -0.19 -11.94 3.42
N ARG A 23 -0.55 -10.68 3.14
CA ARG A 23 -1.16 -10.30 1.88
C ARG A 23 -0.05 -10.05 0.88
N ASP A 24 -0.10 -10.85 -0.18
CA ASP A 24 0.71 -10.67 -1.38
C ASP A 24 0.00 -9.63 -2.25
N LEU A 25 0.44 -8.37 -2.15
CA LEU A 25 -0.10 -7.26 -2.94
C LEU A 25 0.65 -7.24 -4.29
N ARG A 26 0.01 -7.77 -5.33
CA ARG A 26 0.62 -7.95 -6.65
C ARG A 26 0.31 -6.81 -7.61
N THR A 27 -0.77 -6.07 -7.35
CA THR A 27 -1.26 -5.02 -8.24
C THR A 27 -1.55 -3.72 -7.49
N VAL A 28 -1.49 -2.61 -8.23
CA VAL A 28 -1.82 -1.26 -7.73
C VAL A 28 -3.27 -1.22 -7.22
N GLU A 29 -4.20 -1.90 -7.90
CA GLU A 29 -5.62 -1.92 -7.53
C GLU A 29 -5.88 -2.70 -6.24
N GLU A 30 -5.20 -3.83 -6.05
CA GLU A 30 -5.25 -4.59 -4.79
C GLU A 30 -4.71 -3.77 -3.63
N ALA A 31 -3.54 -3.14 -3.82
CA ALA A 31 -2.94 -2.27 -2.83
C ALA A 31 -3.82 -1.07 -2.49
N ARG A 32 -4.44 -0.42 -3.49
CA ARG A 32 -5.32 0.72 -3.27
C ARG A 32 -6.54 0.33 -2.44
N ARG A 33 -7.19 -0.80 -2.79
CA ARG A 33 -8.34 -1.33 -2.04
C ARG A 33 -7.97 -1.72 -0.62
N PHE A 34 -6.78 -2.28 -0.41
CA PHE A 34 -6.27 -2.59 0.91
C PHE A 34 -6.13 -1.32 1.75
N VAL A 35 -5.44 -0.29 1.25
CA VAL A 35 -5.24 0.97 1.97
C VAL A 35 -6.59 1.64 2.29
N GLU A 36 -7.49 1.69 1.31
CA GLU A 36 -8.82 2.28 1.43
C GLU A 36 -9.68 1.62 2.52
N ARG A 37 -9.62 0.28 2.64
CA ARG A 37 -10.44 -0.49 3.58
C ARG A 37 -9.82 -0.61 4.96
N GLU A 38 -8.51 -0.83 5.03
CA GLU A 38 -7.84 -1.31 6.23
C GLU A 38 -7.04 -0.22 6.94
N ARG A 39 -6.68 0.87 6.25
CA ARG A 39 -5.77 1.91 6.77
C ARG A 39 -6.41 3.29 6.84
N LEU A 40 -7.16 3.72 5.84
CA LEU A 40 -7.82 5.04 5.87
C LEU A 40 -8.87 5.20 6.99
N PRO A 41 -9.67 4.19 7.38
CA PRO A 41 -10.65 4.33 8.47
C PRO A 41 -10.01 4.40 9.86
N VAL A 42 -8.73 4.06 10.00
CA VAL A 42 -8.06 3.96 11.29
C VAL A 42 -7.45 5.32 11.64
N VAL A 43 -8.01 5.99 12.66
CA VAL A 43 -7.58 7.33 13.12
C VAL A 43 -6.08 7.41 13.44
N ARG A 44 -5.47 6.28 13.84
CA ARG A 44 -4.03 6.19 14.16
C ARG A 44 -3.11 6.01 12.95
N SER A 45 -3.65 5.67 11.79
CA SER A 45 -2.83 5.39 10.60
C SER A 45 -2.06 6.64 10.16
N GLY A 46 -2.54 7.85 10.43
CA GLY A 46 -1.74 9.06 10.20
C GLY A 46 -1.57 9.41 8.71
N VAL A 47 -1.03 10.62 8.45
CA VAL A 47 -1.03 11.27 7.13
C VAL A 47 -0.31 10.47 6.04
N HIS A 48 0.62 9.59 6.42
CA HIS A 48 1.40 8.81 5.46
C HIS A 48 0.57 7.79 4.66
N TRP A 49 -0.52 7.25 5.21
CA TRP A 49 -1.40 6.34 4.43
C TRP A 49 -2.25 7.08 3.38
N LEU A 50 -2.58 8.34 3.61
CA LEU A 50 -3.23 9.19 2.59
C LEU A 50 -2.29 9.44 1.42
N ASP A 51 -1.02 9.69 1.70
CA ASP A 51 0.03 9.87 0.68
C ASP A 51 0.22 8.60 -0.16
N VAL A 52 0.24 7.42 0.48
CA VAL A 52 0.25 6.12 -0.21
C VAL A 52 -0.97 5.94 -1.11
N TYR A 53 -2.18 6.23 -0.62
CA TYR A 53 -3.41 6.11 -1.41
C TYR A 53 -3.38 7.02 -2.65
N ASN A 54 -2.91 8.26 -2.50
CA ASN A 54 -2.80 9.20 -3.60
C ASN A 54 -1.81 8.72 -4.67
N ARG A 55 -0.65 8.19 -4.28
CA ARG A 55 0.32 7.61 -5.23
C ARG A 55 -0.22 6.37 -5.94
N LEU A 56 -0.94 5.49 -5.24
CA LEU A 56 -1.60 4.33 -5.85
C LEU A 56 -2.67 4.77 -6.86
N THR A 57 -3.42 5.83 -6.54
CA THR A 57 -4.42 6.40 -7.45
C THR A 57 -3.77 7.00 -8.69
N LEU A 58 -2.66 7.74 -8.52
CA LEU A 58 -1.88 8.28 -9.63
C LEU A 58 -1.34 7.17 -10.53
N ALA A 59 -0.69 6.16 -9.95
CA ALA A 59 -0.15 5.01 -10.68
C ALA A 59 -1.22 4.25 -11.47
N GLN A 60 -2.43 4.09 -10.89
CA GLN A 60 -3.56 3.45 -11.58
C GLN A 60 -4.05 4.29 -12.77
N ALA A 61 -4.05 5.62 -12.64
CA ALA A 61 -4.50 6.54 -13.69
C ALA A 61 -3.49 6.65 -14.84
N THR A 62 -2.19 6.78 -14.52
CA THR A 62 -1.14 7.02 -15.51
C THR A 62 -0.59 5.72 -16.11
N LYS A 63 -0.59 4.63 -15.34
CA LYS A 63 0.10 3.37 -15.66
C LYS A 63 1.59 3.55 -15.99
N ALA A 64 2.17 4.68 -15.60
CA ALA A 64 3.58 4.97 -15.85
C ALA A 64 4.45 4.15 -14.90
N ALA A 65 5.51 3.53 -15.41
CA ALA A 65 6.41 2.70 -14.61
C ALA A 65 7.00 3.46 -13.41
N ALA A 66 7.33 4.75 -13.59
CA ALA A 66 7.83 5.59 -12.52
C ALA A 66 6.81 5.80 -11.40
N ASP A 67 5.52 6.00 -11.74
CA ASP A 67 4.46 6.18 -10.75
C ASP A 67 4.15 4.87 -10.02
N ILE A 68 4.15 3.74 -10.73
CA ILE A 68 3.96 2.41 -10.15
C ILE A 68 5.08 2.11 -9.14
N GLU A 69 6.33 2.40 -9.49
CA GLU A 69 7.47 2.20 -8.60
C GLU A 69 7.45 3.16 -7.40
N ALA A 70 7.09 4.42 -7.61
CA ALA A 70 6.93 5.39 -6.52
C ALA A 70 5.82 4.97 -5.55
N ALA A 71 4.70 4.47 -6.06
CA ALA A 71 3.60 3.95 -5.23
C ALA A 71 4.04 2.70 -4.45
N ARG A 72 4.80 1.80 -5.09
CA ARG A 72 5.38 0.61 -4.44
C ARG A 72 6.31 1.00 -3.28
N ALA A 73 7.25 1.91 -3.53
CA ALA A 73 8.21 2.36 -2.53
C ALA A 73 7.52 3.04 -1.34
N ALA A 74 6.52 3.90 -1.60
CA ALA A 74 5.74 4.54 -0.55
C ALA A 74 4.97 3.54 0.31
N LEU A 75 4.39 2.52 -0.32
CA LEU A 75 3.66 1.46 0.37
C LEU A 75 4.61 0.62 1.26
N ALA A 76 5.79 0.25 0.76
CA ALA A 76 6.80 -0.44 1.55
C ALA A 76 7.28 0.40 2.75
N GLU A 77 7.46 1.69 2.56
CA GLU A 77 7.84 2.62 3.63
C GLU A 77 6.75 2.74 4.71
N ALA A 78 5.48 2.83 4.31
CA ALA A 78 4.36 2.89 5.26
C ALA A 78 4.30 1.63 6.13
N PHE A 79 4.51 0.45 5.56
CA PHE A 79 4.60 -0.79 6.36
C PHE A 79 5.77 -0.79 7.34
N ARG A 80 6.95 -0.29 6.93
CA ARG A 80 8.10 -0.16 7.84
C ARG A 80 7.81 0.78 9.01
N ARG A 81 7.17 1.91 8.77
CA ARG A 81 6.77 2.86 9.82
C ARG A 81 5.76 2.25 10.78
N GLU A 82 4.74 1.60 10.25
CA GLU A 82 3.73 0.90 11.06
C GLU A 82 4.34 -0.22 11.91
N ALA A 83 5.38 -0.90 11.42
CA ALA A 83 6.14 -1.86 12.23
C ALA A 83 6.96 -1.16 13.33
N ALA A 84 7.67 -0.07 13.01
CA ALA A 84 8.50 0.67 13.96
C ALA A 84 7.68 1.32 15.09
N ASP A 85 6.55 1.94 14.77
CA ASP A 85 5.65 2.56 15.75
C ASP A 85 5.08 1.52 16.73
N ARG A 86 4.80 0.30 16.26
CA ARG A 86 4.34 -0.82 17.10
C ARG A 86 5.42 -1.29 18.08
N VAL A 87 6.68 -1.39 17.64
CA VAL A 87 7.81 -1.75 18.51
C VAL A 87 8.02 -0.68 19.60
N HIS A 88 7.88 0.60 19.26
CA HIS A 88 8.02 1.69 20.22
C HIS A 88 6.93 1.74 21.30
N LEU A 89 5.72 1.20 21.04
CA LEU A 89 4.63 1.16 22.02
C LEU A 89 4.72 -0.04 22.98
N ALA A 90 5.55 -1.04 22.68
CA ALA A 90 5.70 -2.26 23.48
C ALA A 90 6.92 -2.24 24.43
N ALA A 91 7.75 -1.20 24.37
CA ALA A 91 8.95 -1.00 25.20
C ALA A 91 8.68 0.00 26.34
#